data_AF-A0A6I8WCT1-F1
#
_entry.id   AF-A0A6I8WCT1-F1
#
_cell.length_a   1.000
_cell.length_b   1.000
_cell.length_c   1.000
_cell.angle_alpha   90.00
_cell.angle_beta   90.00
_cell.angle_gamma   90.00
#
_symmetry.space_group_name_H-M   'P 1'
#
loop_
_entity.id
_entity.type
_entity.pdbx_description
1 polymer ?
#
loop_
_entity_poly.entity_id
_entity_poly.type
_entity_poly.pdbx_seq_one_letter_code
_entity_poly.pdbx_strand_id
1 'polypeptide(L)'
;MAVYIGVNKDGEDYEGVSKGNISLIVESLRDKKNETLLIEVIFPLTIKVTRKPPRNKRILWDQYHSLRYPPRYIPRDDLKVKSDPLDWRADHIHTNFKDMYTYLRNVGYYVDVLREPYTCFNASDYGTLLIVDPEKEFHDDEVHILKEHVHKDGLSVVIFADWYNTTVMKKIKFFDENTRQWWIPDTGGANIPALNDLLKPFGIAFGDFVGEGHFKLGDHSMYYASGATIVKFPSNPNDVVVGTSLNDQGRSIMMGSKSSKKEPKKVVPILGLFQTNSSSLESNDGNNMGNTLSIDNSKFKSRFLRPKMSKRNLSYFQNMNVPHQGRIAIYGDSNCLDSTHIEKACYWLLITFLDFAMNSHKSSLLQNLNRISEFKKIKETPLPLRISSNNSKAVPPDVTEINSRLTHCEELDWIAATSNKDNHHLEAPIVEWVTSDREEQQNDLIKQILDAEIIKCSQDAEYLIGSQADFSLGTSMMFIFSLSLIVIVLFILFVKRRFIL
;
A
#
# COMPACT_ATOMS: atom_id res chain seq x y z
N MET A 1 -6.58 -18.64 5.67
CA MET A 1 -5.36 -19.47 5.74
C MET A 1 -4.36 -18.92 4.75
N ALA A 2 -3.13 -18.68 5.17
CA ALA A 2 -2.03 -18.25 4.30
C ALA A 2 -0.85 -19.20 4.50
N VAL A 3 -0.10 -19.47 3.43
CA VAL A 3 1.10 -20.32 3.47
C VAL A 3 2.27 -19.46 3.07
N TYR A 4 3.30 -19.42 3.93
CA TYR A 4 4.55 -18.77 3.65
C TYR A 4 5.64 -19.81 3.45
N ILE A 5 6.46 -19.60 2.43
CA ILE A 5 7.54 -20.52 2.08
C ILE A 5 8.81 -19.70 1.93
N GLY A 6 9.80 -20.01 2.76
CA GLY A 6 11.12 -19.41 2.74
C GLY A 6 12.18 -20.44 2.34
N VAL A 7 13.31 -19.94 1.85
CA VAL A 7 14.52 -20.74 1.65
C VAL A 7 15.42 -20.49 2.86
N ASN A 8 15.97 -21.55 3.45
CA ASN A 8 16.89 -21.43 4.57
C ASN A 8 18.23 -20.82 4.13
N LYS A 9 19.03 -20.37 5.10
CA LYS A 9 20.33 -19.73 4.81
C LYS A 9 21.30 -20.66 4.06
N ASP A 10 21.27 -21.97 4.34
CA ASP A 10 22.11 -22.94 3.63
C ASP A 10 21.73 -23.09 2.14
N GLY A 11 20.50 -22.71 1.78
CA GLY A 11 19.99 -22.70 0.41
C GLY A 11 20.20 -21.38 -0.35
N GLU A 12 20.94 -20.41 0.21
CA GLU A 12 21.15 -19.08 -0.38
C GLU A 12 21.72 -19.12 -1.81
N ASP A 13 22.60 -20.08 -2.08
CA ASP A 13 23.26 -20.29 -3.37
C ASP A 13 22.60 -21.38 -4.24
N TYR A 14 21.49 -21.96 -3.78
CA TYR A 14 20.80 -23.02 -4.51
C TYR A 14 20.02 -22.49 -5.72
N GLU A 15 20.04 -23.26 -6.81
CA GLU A 15 19.25 -22.99 -8.01
C GLU A 15 18.64 -24.30 -8.51
N GLY A 16 17.31 -24.33 -8.65
CA GLY A 16 16.62 -25.55 -9.05
C GLY A 16 15.10 -25.45 -8.91
N VAL A 17 14.44 -26.60 -9.02
CA VAL A 17 12.99 -26.72 -8.83
C VAL A 17 12.73 -27.63 -7.65
N SER A 18 12.02 -27.11 -6.65
CA SER A 18 11.57 -27.85 -5.48
C SER A 18 10.11 -28.25 -5.68
N LYS A 19 9.78 -29.51 -5.39
CA LYS A 19 8.42 -30.04 -5.47
C LYS A 19 7.99 -30.55 -4.09
N GLY A 20 6.73 -30.34 -3.75
CA GLY A 20 6.14 -30.80 -2.51
C GLY A 20 4.62 -30.72 -2.58
N ASN A 21 3.93 -31.12 -1.50
CA ASN A 21 2.48 -31.06 -1.42
C ASN A 21 2.08 -30.38 -0.10
N ILE A 22 0.99 -29.62 -0.13
CA ILE A 22 0.32 -29.12 1.08
C ILE A 22 -0.94 -29.97 1.26
N SER A 23 -1.03 -30.74 2.35
CA SER A 23 -2.25 -31.46 2.70
C SER A 23 -3.09 -30.66 3.68
N LEU A 24 -4.37 -30.49 3.36
CA LEU A 24 -5.37 -29.88 4.23
C LEU A 24 -6.36 -30.96 4.65
N ILE A 25 -6.43 -31.23 5.94
CA ILE A 25 -7.43 -32.14 6.51
C ILE A 25 -8.63 -31.30 6.95
N VAL A 26 -9.76 -31.50 6.29
CA VAL A 26 -11.02 -30.84 6.60
C VAL A 26 -11.88 -31.78 7.45
N GLU A 27 -12.13 -31.37 8.68
CA GLU A 27 -13.06 -32.06 9.59
C GLU A 27 -14.45 -31.42 9.51
N SER A 28 -15.47 -32.22 9.22
CA SER A 28 -16.87 -31.79 9.21
C SER A 28 -17.71 -32.66 10.12
N LEU A 29 -18.47 -32.04 11.02
CA LEU A 29 -19.42 -32.73 11.89
C LEU A 29 -20.75 -32.94 11.14
N ARG A 30 -21.31 -34.15 11.19
CA ARG A 30 -22.69 -34.40 10.71
C ARG A 30 -23.69 -34.34 11.86
N ASP A 31 -24.60 -33.36 11.80
CA ASP A 31 -25.62 -33.02 12.82
C ASP A 31 -26.49 -34.18 13.33
N LYS A 32 -26.62 -35.27 12.57
CA LYS A 32 -27.55 -36.36 12.91
C LYS A 32 -26.91 -37.62 13.49
N LYS A 33 -25.56 -37.71 13.57
CA LYS A 33 -24.89 -38.96 13.99
C LYS A 33 -23.65 -38.83 14.88
N ASN A 34 -23.21 -37.63 15.27
CA ASN A 34 -21.89 -37.45 15.92
C ASN A 34 -20.74 -38.14 15.13
N GLU A 35 -20.90 -38.27 13.81
CA GLU A 35 -19.87 -38.79 12.92
C GLU A 35 -19.06 -37.60 12.41
N THR A 36 -17.75 -37.61 12.67
CA THR A 36 -16.78 -36.68 12.08
C THR A 36 -16.35 -37.21 10.73
N LEU A 37 -16.54 -36.42 9.69
CA LEU A 37 -16.02 -36.69 8.36
C LEU A 37 -14.67 -35.99 8.22
N LEU A 38 -13.61 -36.76 8.00
CA LEU A 38 -12.28 -36.23 7.69
C LEU A 38 -12.04 -36.41 6.19
N ILE A 39 -11.84 -35.30 5.48
CA ILE A 39 -11.43 -35.30 4.08
C ILE A 39 -10.02 -34.71 4.00
N GLU A 40 -9.09 -35.41 3.36
CA GLU A 40 -7.79 -34.86 3.02
C GLU A 40 -7.81 -34.28 1.60
N VAL A 41 -7.40 -33.02 1.47
CA VAL A 41 -7.23 -32.32 0.19
C VAL A 41 -5.75 -32.04 -0.01
N ILE A 42 -5.17 -32.54 -1.09
CA ILE A 42 -3.74 -32.41 -1.39
C ILE A 42 -3.54 -31.38 -2.50
N PHE A 43 -2.77 -30.34 -2.21
CA PHE A 43 -2.38 -29.30 -3.16
C PHE A 43 -0.93 -29.53 -3.61
N PRO A 44 -0.68 -29.98 -4.86
CA PRO A 44 0.67 -30.12 -5.36
C PRO A 44 1.31 -28.75 -5.57
N LEU A 45 2.57 -28.63 -5.18
CA LEU A 45 3.33 -27.40 -5.20
C LEU A 45 4.65 -27.59 -5.95
N THR A 46 4.94 -26.68 -6.87
CA THR A 46 6.22 -26.62 -7.58
C THR A 46 6.77 -25.19 -7.46
N ILE A 47 7.95 -25.07 -6.87
CA ILE A 47 8.62 -23.80 -6.62
C ILE A 47 9.94 -23.78 -7.36
N LYS A 48 10.15 -22.74 -8.18
CA LYS A 48 11.45 -22.47 -8.78
C LYS A 48 12.28 -21.66 -7.80
N VAL A 49 13.38 -22.23 -7.32
CA VAL A 49 14.35 -21.56 -6.44
C VAL A 49 15.49 -21.02 -7.29
N THR A 50 15.85 -19.77 -7.07
CA THR A 50 16.99 -19.10 -7.71
C THR A 50 17.97 -18.66 -6.65
N ARG A 51 19.25 -18.54 -7.01
CA ARG A 51 20.26 -17.94 -6.15
C ARG A 51 19.81 -16.57 -5.64
N LYS A 52 20.25 -16.20 -4.44
CA LYS A 52 19.96 -14.90 -3.86
C LYS A 52 20.30 -13.79 -4.86
N PRO A 53 19.32 -12.96 -5.26
CA PRO A 53 19.57 -11.87 -6.20
C PRO A 53 20.52 -10.84 -5.60
N PRO A 54 21.25 -10.07 -6.44
CA PRO A 54 22.09 -8.99 -5.93
C PRO A 54 21.23 -7.93 -5.22
N ARG A 55 21.81 -7.31 -4.19
CA ARG A 55 21.16 -6.31 -3.33
C ARG A 55 20.42 -5.22 -4.13
N ASN A 56 21.04 -4.71 -5.20
CA ASN A 56 20.48 -3.67 -6.07
C ASN A 56 19.33 -4.13 -6.99
N LYS A 57 18.80 -5.33 -6.78
CA LYS A 57 17.57 -5.83 -7.41
C LYS A 57 16.54 -6.30 -6.39
N ARG A 58 16.85 -6.26 -5.10
CA ARG A 58 15.98 -6.74 -4.02
C ARG A 58 15.26 -5.59 -3.36
N ILE A 59 13.93 -5.68 -3.38
CA ILE A 59 12.99 -4.76 -2.77
C ILE A 59 12.36 -5.48 -1.58
N LEU A 60 12.33 -4.83 -0.44
CA LEU A 60 11.57 -5.26 0.72
C LEU A 60 10.26 -4.47 0.75
N TRP A 61 9.13 -5.14 0.60
CA TRP A 61 7.79 -4.56 0.73
C TRP A 61 7.35 -4.59 2.19
N ASP A 62 6.95 -3.46 2.74
CA ASP A 62 6.39 -3.40 4.08
C ASP A 62 4.92 -3.84 4.10
N GLN A 63 4.65 -5.04 4.61
CA GLN A 63 3.29 -5.55 4.86
C GLN A 63 2.89 -5.43 6.35
N TYR A 64 3.83 -5.08 7.23
CA TYR A 64 3.58 -5.02 8.66
C TYR A 64 2.73 -3.79 9.04
N HIS A 65 2.90 -2.70 8.29
CA HIS A 65 2.21 -1.44 8.52
C HIS A 65 1.03 -1.15 7.57
N SER A 66 0.81 -2.00 6.57
CA SER A 66 -0.31 -1.91 5.62
C SER A 66 -1.60 -2.57 6.14
N LEU A 67 -2.75 -2.17 5.59
CA LEU A 67 -4.08 -2.66 5.95
C LEU A 67 -4.19 -4.17 5.79
N ARG A 68 -4.66 -4.84 6.85
CA ARG A 68 -4.96 -6.28 6.87
C ARG A 68 -6.47 -6.50 6.94
N TYR A 69 -6.94 -7.49 6.19
CA TYR A 69 -8.32 -7.97 6.30
C TYR A 69 -8.52 -8.81 7.58
N PRO A 70 -9.66 -8.70 8.31
CA PRO A 70 -10.81 -7.84 8.05
C PRO A 70 -10.56 -6.37 8.45
N PRO A 71 -11.02 -5.40 7.64
CA PRO A 71 -10.65 -4.02 7.82
C PRO A 71 -11.41 -3.39 9.00
N ARG A 72 -10.72 -2.49 9.72
CA ARG A 72 -11.39 -1.42 10.48
C ARG A 72 -11.95 -0.39 9.49
N TYR A 73 -12.61 0.67 9.96
CA TYR A 73 -13.04 1.71 9.02
C TYR A 73 -11.85 2.51 8.49
N ILE A 74 -11.32 2.06 7.36
CA ILE A 74 -10.35 2.79 6.54
C ILE A 74 -11.09 3.22 5.26
N PRO A 75 -11.14 4.53 4.97
CA PRO A 75 -11.80 5.06 3.80
C PRO A 75 -11.01 4.73 2.53
N ARG A 76 -11.64 4.93 1.38
CA ARG A 76 -10.94 4.86 0.09
C ARG A 76 -9.85 5.92 -0.03
N ASP A 77 -8.83 5.55 -0.78
CA ASP A 77 -7.74 6.41 -1.20
C ASP A 77 -8.26 7.52 -2.14
N ASP A 78 -9.01 7.18 -3.19
CA ASP A 78 -9.68 8.17 -4.05
C ASP A 78 -11.04 8.64 -3.50
N LEU A 79 -11.02 9.80 -2.84
CA LEU A 79 -12.20 10.50 -2.31
C LEU A 79 -13.26 10.90 -3.36
N LYS A 80 -12.99 10.78 -4.67
CA LYS A 80 -14.03 10.95 -5.69
C LYS A 80 -15.03 9.81 -5.73
N VAL A 81 -14.61 8.60 -5.38
CA VAL A 81 -15.44 7.40 -5.45
C VAL A 81 -16.38 7.40 -4.24
N LYS A 82 -17.69 7.48 -4.48
CA LYS A 82 -18.71 7.59 -3.42
C LYS A 82 -19.61 6.37 -3.27
N SER A 83 -19.49 5.40 -4.18
CA SER A 83 -20.37 4.23 -4.23
C SER A 83 -20.08 3.21 -3.13
N ASP A 84 -18.86 3.16 -2.61
CA ASP A 84 -18.41 2.24 -1.57
C ASP A 84 -17.39 2.94 -0.66
N PRO A 85 -17.71 3.14 0.64
CA PRO A 85 -16.86 3.90 1.54
C PRO A 85 -15.67 3.12 2.10
N LEU A 86 -15.61 1.79 1.92
CA LEU A 86 -14.60 0.93 2.55
C LEU A 86 -13.54 0.47 1.56
N ASP A 87 -12.28 0.44 2.00
CA ASP A 87 -11.29 -0.37 1.32
C ASP A 87 -11.38 -1.84 1.73
N TRP A 88 -11.97 -2.66 0.86
CA TRP A 88 -12.18 -4.08 1.10
C TRP A 88 -11.09 -4.97 0.51
N ARG A 89 -10.16 -4.43 -0.28
CA ARG A 89 -9.16 -5.25 -1.00
C ARG A 89 -7.89 -5.49 -0.20
N ALA A 90 -7.69 -4.71 0.87
CA ALA A 90 -6.53 -4.73 1.75
C ALA A 90 -5.20 -4.55 1.01
N ASP A 91 -4.21 -4.00 1.68
CA ASP A 91 -3.00 -3.52 1.01
C ASP A 91 -1.91 -4.57 1.00
N HIS A 92 -2.14 -5.58 0.17
CA HIS A 92 -1.17 -6.64 -0.10
C HIS A 92 -0.60 -6.58 -1.51
N ILE A 93 0.70 -6.86 -1.62
CA ILE A 93 1.46 -6.95 -2.87
C ILE A 93 0.90 -7.96 -3.90
N HIS A 94 0.00 -8.85 -3.48
CA HIS A 94 -0.58 -9.91 -4.31
C HIS A 94 -2.10 -9.72 -4.53
N THR A 95 -2.70 -8.71 -3.90
CA THR A 95 -4.11 -8.32 -4.07
C THR A 95 -4.18 -6.94 -4.73
N ASN A 96 -4.20 -5.85 -3.95
CA ASN A 96 -4.33 -4.46 -4.41
C ASN A 96 -3.16 -4.07 -5.32
N PHE A 97 -1.94 -4.44 -4.95
CA PHE A 97 -0.73 -4.08 -5.70
C PHE A 97 -0.21 -5.19 -6.63
N LYS A 98 -1.06 -6.16 -7.01
CA LYS A 98 -0.66 -7.30 -7.87
C LYS A 98 -0.07 -6.86 -9.22
N ASP A 99 -0.64 -5.84 -9.84
CA ASP A 99 -0.17 -5.37 -11.14
C ASP A 99 1.21 -4.70 -11.02
N MET A 100 1.43 -3.92 -9.97
CA MET A 100 2.75 -3.36 -9.64
C MET A 100 3.77 -4.46 -9.38
N TYR A 101 3.42 -5.48 -8.59
CA TYR A 101 4.29 -6.64 -8.37
C TYR A 101 4.70 -7.31 -9.69
N THR A 102 3.72 -7.59 -10.55
CA THR A 102 3.96 -8.22 -11.85
C THR A 102 4.88 -7.35 -12.72
N TYR A 103 4.66 -6.03 -12.71
CA TYR A 103 5.51 -5.07 -13.41
C TYR A 103 6.96 -5.07 -12.89
N LEU A 104 7.16 -5.02 -11.57
CA LEU A 104 8.49 -5.07 -10.95
C LEU A 104 9.24 -6.36 -11.30
N ARG A 105 8.54 -7.50 -11.25
CA ARG A 105 9.09 -8.81 -11.65
C ARG A 105 9.49 -8.85 -13.12
N ASN A 106 8.67 -8.28 -14.01
CA ASN A 106 8.95 -8.20 -15.44
C ASN A 106 10.18 -7.32 -15.76
N VAL A 107 10.39 -6.25 -14.99
CA VAL A 107 11.58 -5.39 -15.11
C VAL A 107 12.85 -6.07 -14.56
N GLY A 108 12.69 -7.08 -13.71
CA GLY A 108 13.80 -7.89 -13.17
C GLY A 108 14.14 -7.59 -11.70
N TYR A 109 13.26 -6.90 -10.98
CA TYR A 109 13.35 -6.75 -9.52
C TYR A 109 12.73 -7.95 -8.81
N TYR A 110 13.21 -8.24 -7.60
CA TYR A 110 12.70 -9.28 -6.71
C TYR A 110 12.11 -8.60 -5.48
N VAL A 111 10.90 -9.00 -5.10
CA VAL A 111 10.15 -8.38 -4.01
C VAL A 111 9.92 -9.42 -2.92
N ASP A 112 10.44 -9.15 -1.72
CA ASP A 112 10.20 -9.92 -0.51
C ASP A 112 9.19 -9.16 0.37
N VAL A 113 8.36 -9.88 1.12
CA VAL A 113 7.25 -9.30 1.91
C VAL A 113 7.61 -9.32 3.39
N LEU A 114 7.84 -8.15 3.98
CA LEU A 114 8.14 -7.97 5.39
C LEU A 114 6.84 -7.99 6.20
N ARG A 115 6.67 -8.99 7.09
CA ARG A 115 5.49 -9.13 7.96
C ARG A 115 5.77 -8.82 9.42
N GLU A 116 6.93 -8.25 9.70
CA GLU A 116 7.53 -8.05 11.01
C GLU A 116 8.02 -6.61 11.15
N PRO A 117 8.30 -6.13 12.39
CA PRO A 117 8.85 -4.79 12.58
C PRO A 117 10.24 -4.63 11.95
N TYR A 118 10.65 -3.38 11.76
CA TYR A 118 11.92 -3.05 11.08
C TYR A 118 13.18 -3.51 11.83
N THR A 119 13.04 -3.93 13.09
CA THR A 119 14.10 -4.50 13.91
C THR A 119 14.48 -5.94 13.50
N CYS A 120 13.64 -6.61 12.69
CA CYS A 120 13.75 -8.04 12.43
C CYS A 120 14.38 -8.46 11.10
N PHE A 121 14.81 -7.49 10.27
CA PHE A 121 15.46 -7.80 9.01
C PHE A 121 16.86 -7.21 8.92
N ASN A 122 17.71 -7.87 8.13
CA ASN A 122 19.05 -7.35 7.83
C ASN A 122 18.99 -6.35 6.66
N ALA A 123 19.29 -5.08 6.92
CA ALA A 123 19.29 -4.04 5.90
C ALA A 123 20.32 -4.25 4.77
N SER A 124 21.41 -4.98 5.03
CA SER A 124 22.43 -5.27 4.03
C SER A 124 21.92 -6.17 2.89
N ASP A 125 20.85 -6.93 3.14
CA ASP A 125 20.28 -7.86 2.17
C ASP A 125 19.43 -7.19 1.09
N TYR A 126 18.99 -5.96 1.33
CA TYR A 126 18.04 -5.24 0.50
C TYR A 126 18.62 -3.92 0.00
N GLY A 127 18.32 -3.59 -1.27
CA GLY A 127 18.68 -2.29 -1.84
C GLY A 127 17.67 -1.22 -1.43
N THR A 128 16.40 -1.59 -1.29
CA THR A 128 15.32 -0.64 -1.01
C THR A 128 14.22 -1.26 -0.16
N LEU A 129 13.80 -0.52 0.87
CA LEU A 129 12.54 -0.72 1.59
C LEU A 129 11.46 0.12 0.91
N LEU A 130 10.36 -0.51 0.52
CA LEU A 130 9.22 0.10 -0.14
C LEU A 130 8.04 0.14 0.85
N ILE A 131 7.65 1.36 1.20
CA ILE A 131 6.53 1.67 2.10
C ILE A 131 5.44 2.31 1.25
N VAL A 132 4.31 1.64 1.12
CA VAL A 132 3.17 2.14 0.34
C VAL A 132 1.93 2.01 1.19
N ASP A 133 1.19 3.11 1.27
CA ASP A 133 -0.02 3.23 2.09
C ASP A 133 0.10 2.67 3.50
N PRO A 134 0.91 3.28 4.38
CA PRO A 134 1.00 2.83 5.76
C PRO A 134 -0.16 3.40 6.59
N GLU A 135 -1.04 2.56 7.12
CA GLU A 135 -2.16 2.96 7.99
C GLU A 135 -1.87 2.70 9.48
N LYS A 136 -0.84 1.91 9.77
CA LYS A 136 -0.41 1.59 11.14
C LYS A 136 0.62 2.61 11.67
N GLU A 137 0.72 2.67 13.00
CA GLU A 137 1.78 3.40 13.71
C GLU A 137 3.12 2.68 13.64
N PHE A 138 4.21 3.45 13.65
CA PHE A 138 5.60 2.96 13.74
C PHE A 138 6.11 3.15 15.18
N HIS A 139 6.81 2.14 15.72
CA HIS A 139 7.40 2.27 17.05
C HIS A 139 8.72 3.05 17.04
N ASP A 140 9.05 3.68 18.18
CA ASP A 140 10.28 4.48 18.32
C ASP A 140 11.55 3.68 17.99
N ASP A 141 11.59 2.38 18.33
CA ASP A 141 12.70 1.49 17.99
C ASP A 141 12.83 1.28 16.47
N GLU A 142 11.71 1.23 15.75
CA GLU A 142 11.68 1.13 14.29
C GLU A 142 12.16 2.43 13.64
N VAL A 143 11.77 3.58 14.19
CA VAL A 143 12.26 4.89 13.75
C VAL A 143 13.77 5.00 13.95
N HIS A 144 14.26 4.53 15.10
CA HIS A 144 15.68 4.52 15.42
C HIS A 144 16.46 3.61 14.46
N ILE A 145 16.06 2.34 14.32
CA ILE A 145 16.79 1.37 13.50
C ILE A 145 16.73 1.74 12.01
N LEU A 146 15.61 2.27 11.51
CA LEU A 146 15.53 2.73 10.12
C LEU A 146 16.51 3.87 9.86
N LYS A 147 16.64 4.82 10.79
CA LYS A 147 17.65 5.88 10.71
C LYS A 147 19.05 5.28 10.62
N GLU A 148 19.36 4.29 11.46
CA GLU A 148 20.67 3.62 11.41
C GLU A 148 20.88 2.91 10.08
N HIS A 149 19.92 2.11 9.62
CA HIS A 149 19.98 1.37 8.35
C HIS A 149 20.19 2.31 7.14
N VAL A 150 19.55 3.48 7.13
CA VAL A 150 19.70 4.46 6.04
C VAL A 150 21.08 5.13 6.09
N HIS A 151 21.59 5.48 7.27
CA HIS A 151 22.86 6.21 7.39
C HIS A 151 24.11 5.32 7.40
N LYS A 152 24.03 4.11 7.98
CA LYS A 152 25.17 3.19 8.17
C LYS A 152 25.20 2.10 7.11
N ASP A 153 24.07 1.39 6.90
CA ASP A 153 24.00 0.25 5.97
C ASP A 153 23.69 0.68 4.52
N GLY A 154 23.30 1.94 4.34
CA GLY A 154 22.96 2.49 3.04
C GLY A 154 21.68 1.92 2.48
N LEU A 155 20.74 1.52 3.34
CA LEU A 155 19.38 1.17 2.93
C LEU A 155 18.73 2.40 2.30
N SER A 156 18.06 2.20 1.17
CA SER A 156 17.22 3.24 0.60
C SER A 156 15.76 2.98 0.91
N VAL A 157 14.96 4.04 1.03
CA VAL A 157 13.54 3.96 1.34
C VAL A 157 12.76 4.66 0.23
N VAL A 158 11.74 4.00 -0.28
CA VAL A 158 10.80 4.58 -1.24
C VAL A 158 9.42 4.60 -0.59
N ILE A 159 8.80 5.76 -0.55
CA ILE A 159 7.54 5.99 0.17
C ILE A 159 6.50 6.55 -0.79
N PHE A 160 5.37 5.86 -0.87
CA PHE A 160 4.14 6.35 -1.48
C PHE A 160 3.11 6.49 -0.35
N ALA A 161 2.81 7.73 0.00
CA ALA A 161 1.82 8.04 1.00
C ALA A 161 0.45 8.26 0.36
N ASP A 162 -0.55 8.58 1.17
CA ASP A 162 -1.86 9.01 0.71
C ASP A 162 -2.41 10.15 1.59
N TRP A 163 -3.65 10.59 1.38
CA TRP A 163 -4.20 11.70 2.17
C TRP A 163 -4.38 11.39 3.64
N TYR A 164 -4.30 12.48 4.40
CA TYR A 164 -4.79 12.54 5.76
C TYR A 164 -5.38 13.91 6.04
N ASN A 165 -6.66 13.97 6.42
CA ASN A 165 -7.25 15.23 6.89
C ASN A 165 -8.39 14.95 7.87
N THR A 166 -8.19 15.35 9.14
CA THR A 166 -9.15 15.07 10.21
C THR A 166 -10.52 15.72 9.99
N THR A 167 -10.60 16.83 9.24
CA THR A 167 -11.87 17.49 8.91
C THR A 167 -12.62 16.71 7.83
N VAL A 168 -11.91 16.22 6.81
CA VAL A 168 -12.46 15.31 5.77
C VAL A 168 -12.96 14.02 6.40
N MET A 169 -12.15 13.38 7.25
CA MET A 169 -12.51 12.15 7.95
C MET A 169 -13.81 12.29 8.76
N LYS A 170 -13.97 13.41 9.50
CA LYS A 170 -15.21 13.68 10.25
C LYS A 170 -16.44 13.86 9.37
N LYS A 171 -16.27 14.26 8.11
CA LYS A 171 -17.35 14.50 7.15
C LYS A 171 -17.80 13.24 6.43
N ILE A 172 -16.87 12.32 6.15
CA ILE A 172 -17.16 11.06 5.45
C ILE A 172 -17.67 9.94 6.36
N LYS A 173 -17.84 10.21 7.67
CA LYS A 173 -18.47 9.27 8.60
C LYS A 173 -19.83 8.80 8.07
N PHE A 174 -20.12 7.52 8.24
CA PHE A 174 -21.42 6.95 7.90
C PHE A 174 -22.06 6.27 9.10
N PHE A 175 -23.38 6.12 9.04
CA PHE A 175 -24.14 5.39 10.04
C PHE A 175 -24.32 3.97 9.53
N ASP A 176 -23.76 3.00 10.26
CA ASP A 176 -23.99 1.59 9.97
C ASP A 176 -25.28 1.13 10.63
N GLU A 177 -26.26 0.73 9.82
CA GLU A 177 -27.56 0.27 10.29
C GLU A 177 -27.46 -1.06 11.05
N ASN A 178 -26.49 -1.91 10.70
CA ASN A 178 -26.31 -3.22 11.31
C ASN A 178 -25.82 -3.11 12.75
N THR A 179 -24.77 -2.30 12.99
CA THR A 179 -24.25 -2.06 14.35
C THR A 179 -24.95 -0.92 15.08
N ARG A 180 -25.81 -0.14 14.39
CA ARG A 180 -26.45 1.09 14.87
C ARG A 180 -25.45 2.10 15.42
N GLN A 181 -24.28 2.19 14.80
CA GLN A 181 -23.19 3.05 15.26
C GLN A 181 -22.73 3.97 14.13
N TRP A 182 -22.24 5.14 14.53
CA TRP A 182 -21.48 5.99 13.61
C TRP A 182 -20.08 5.43 13.47
N TRP A 183 -19.71 5.10 12.25
CA TRP A 183 -18.37 4.70 11.88
C TRP A 183 -17.62 5.97 11.47
N ILE A 184 -16.55 6.28 12.19
CA ILE A 184 -15.63 7.38 11.89
C ILE A 184 -14.32 6.73 11.43
N PRO A 185 -13.68 7.23 10.35
CA PRO A 185 -12.41 6.69 9.90
C PRO A 185 -11.37 6.69 11.02
N ASP A 186 -10.66 5.56 11.18
CA ASP A 186 -9.56 5.46 12.14
C ASP A 186 -8.35 6.29 11.66
N THR A 187 -8.09 6.27 10.35
CA THR A 187 -7.09 7.11 9.66
C THR A 187 -7.61 7.56 8.29
N GLY A 188 -6.85 8.40 7.57
CA GLY A 188 -7.12 8.77 6.18
C GLY A 188 -6.89 7.60 5.22
N GLY A 189 -6.46 7.86 3.98
CA GLY A 189 -5.88 6.80 3.13
C GLY A 189 -4.64 6.23 3.82
N ALA A 190 -3.71 7.12 4.18
CA ALA A 190 -2.52 6.77 4.98
C ALA A 190 -2.54 7.41 6.37
N ASN A 191 -1.80 6.81 7.32
CA ASN A 191 -1.49 7.39 8.62
C ASN A 191 -0.30 8.36 8.51
N ILE A 192 -0.55 9.53 7.91
CA ILE A 192 0.45 10.59 7.75
C ILE A 192 1.09 11.04 9.07
N PRO A 193 0.38 11.21 10.20
CA PRO A 193 1.02 11.52 11.48
C PRO A 193 2.08 10.49 11.89
N ALA A 194 1.79 9.19 11.76
CA ALA A 194 2.76 8.13 12.04
C ALA A 194 3.95 8.18 11.07
N LEU A 195 3.66 8.35 9.77
CA LEU A 195 4.69 8.47 8.75
C LEU A 195 5.61 9.69 8.96
N ASN A 196 5.05 10.79 9.48
CA ASN A 196 5.82 11.97 9.86
C ASN A 196 6.75 11.72 11.05
N ASP A 197 6.34 10.89 12.02
CA ASP A 197 7.21 10.49 13.14
C ASP A 197 8.38 9.62 12.65
N LEU A 198 8.12 8.70 11.70
CA LEU A 198 9.16 7.92 11.02
C LEU A 198 10.16 8.79 10.25
N LEU A 199 9.66 9.85 9.59
CA LEU A 199 10.46 10.72 8.72
C LEU A 199 11.12 11.91 9.45
N LYS A 200 10.72 12.15 10.70
CA LYS A 200 11.24 13.23 11.55
C LYS A 200 12.77 13.27 11.63
N PRO A 201 13.50 12.14 11.77
CA PRO A 201 14.97 12.16 11.83
C PRO A 201 15.64 12.70 10.56
N PHE A 202 14.96 12.62 9.41
CA PHE A 202 15.45 13.10 8.12
C PHE A 202 15.00 14.53 7.79
N GLY A 203 14.18 15.14 8.65
CA GLY A 203 13.66 16.49 8.45
C GLY A 203 12.59 16.57 7.35
N ILE A 204 11.93 15.46 7.05
CA ILE A 204 10.88 15.34 6.03
C ILE A 204 9.53 15.26 6.73
N ALA A 205 8.50 15.93 6.20
CA ALA A 205 7.12 15.78 6.67
C ALA A 205 6.09 16.09 5.59
N PHE A 206 4.97 15.37 5.64
CA PHE A 206 3.75 15.59 4.89
C PHE A 206 2.73 16.44 5.67
N GLY A 207 1.89 17.16 4.94
CA GLY A 207 0.82 18.00 5.46
C GLY A 207 -0.55 17.34 5.42
N ASP A 208 -1.57 18.11 5.82
CA ASP A 208 -2.99 17.72 5.80
C ASP A 208 -3.73 18.18 4.53
N PHE A 209 -3.03 18.77 3.57
CA PHE A 209 -3.60 19.21 2.31
C PHE A 209 -3.91 17.99 1.43
N VAL A 210 -5.17 17.91 0.98
CA VAL A 210 -5.66 16.85 0.10
C VAL A 210 -5.73 17.40 -1.32
N GLY A 211 -4.74 17.02 -2.13
CA GLY A 211 -4.54 17.54 -3.47
C GLY A 211 -5.19 16.69 -4.54
N GLU A 212 -5.71 17.31 -5.59
CA GLU A 212 -6.29 16.58 -6.72
C GLU A 212 -6.01 17.27 -8.06
N GLY A 213 -5.67 16.50 -9.09
CA GLY A 213 -5.75 16.94 -10.47
C GLY A 213 -4.71 16.33 -11.41
N HIS A 214 -4.94 16.50 -12.71
CA HIS A 214 -3.96 16.10 -13.72
C HIS A 214 -2.75 17.02 -13.74
N PHE A 215 -1.59 16.40 -13.89
CA PHE A 215 -0.31 17.07 -14.07
C PHE A 215 0.58 16.31 -15.06
N LYS A 216 1.63 16.98 -15.51
CA LYS A 216 2.62 16.38 -16.41
C LYS A 216 4.01 16.49 -15.81
N LEU A 217 4.77 15.40 -15.84
CA LEU A 217 6.20 15.36 -15.56
C LEU A 217 6.92 14.98 -16.85
N GLY A 218 7.42 15.99 -17.56
CA GLY A 218 7.94 15.80 -18.92
C GLY A 218 6.84 15.30 -19.85
N ASP A 219 7.07 14.14 -20.47
CA ASP A 219 6.11 13.51 -21.39
C ASP A 219 5.08 12.61 -20.68
N HIS A 220 5.22 12.41 -19.37
CA HIS A 220 4.31 11.57 -18.60
C HIS A 220 3.13 12.39 -18.07
N SER A 221 1.93 12.06 -18.54
CA SER A 221 0.68 12.59 -17.99
C SER A 221 0.22 11.69 -16.85
N MET A 222 -0.04 12.29 -15.71
CA MET A 222 -0.46 11.59 -14.49
C MET A 222 -1.64 12.33 -13.86
N TYR A 223 -2.36 11.60 -13.01
CA TYR A 223 -3.42 12.15 -12.20
C TYR A 223 -3.04 11.97 -10.74
N TYR A 224 -3.14 13.07 -9.98
CA TYR A 224 -2.96 13.07 -8.54
C TYR A 224 -4.33 12.84 -7.91
N ALA A 225 -4.52 11.66 -7.32
CA ALA A 225 -5.79 11.20 -6.78
C ALA A 225 -5.79 11.41 -5.27
N SER A 226 -6.29 12.56 -4.84
CA SER A 226 -6.51 12.84 -3.42
C SER A 226 -5.27 12.74 -2.53
N GLY A 227 -4.02 12.83 -3.03
CA GLY A 227 -2.84 12.61 -2.19
C GLY A 227 -2.47 13.75 -1.22
N ALA A 228 -1.59 13.46 -0.26
CA ALA A 228 -0.99 14.43 0.66
C ALA A 228 0.15 15.23 0.01
N THR A 229 0.51 16.41 0.54
CA THR A 229 1.65 17.21 0.03
C THR A 229 2.77 17.33 1.03
N ILE A 230 3.98 17.64 0.56
CA ILE A 230 5.15 17.83 1.42
C ILE A 230 5.08 19.22 2.06
N VAL A 231 5.30 19.31 3.37
CA VAL A 231 5.31 20.60 4.10
C VAL A 231 6.70 20.92 4.64
N LYS A 232 7.51 19.89 4.90
CA LYS A 232 8.89 20.04 5.34
C LYS A 232 9.78 19.13 4.52
N PHE A 233 10.86 19.69 4.00
CA PHE A 233 11.88 18.93 3.29
C PHE A 233 13.26 19.55 3.54
N PRO A 234 14.31 18.76 3.78
CA PRO A 234 15.67 19.26 3.89
C PRO A 234 16.09 19.94 2.58
N SER A 235 17.05 20.86 2.64
CA SER A 235 17.53 21.61 1.48
C SER A 235 19.03 21.41 1.26
N ASN A 236 19.47 20.15 1.22
CA ASN A 236 20.86 19.84 0.90
C ASN A 236 21.11 20.05 -0.60
N PRO A 237 22.37 20.26 -1.04
CA PRO A 237 22.69 20.50 -2.45
C PRO A 237 22.24 19.39 -3.40
N ASN A 238 22.13 18.17 -2.86
CA ASN A 238 21.76 16.97 -3.60
C ASN A 238 20.26 16.68 -3.59
N ASP A 239 19.47 17.44 -2.83
CA ASP A 239 18.05 17.19 -2.64
C ASP A 239 17.25 17.78 -3.79
N VAL A 240 16.17 17.09 -4.17
CA VAL A 240 15.27 17.50 -5.25
C VAL A 240 13.85 17.53 -4.72
N VAL A 241 13.15 18.64 -4.94
CA VAL A 241 11.70 18.74 -4.64
C VAL A 241 10.98 19.17 -5.90
N VAL A 242 9.98 18.39 -6.30
CA VAL A 242 9.13 18.69 -7.46
C VAL A 242 7.72 18.96 -6.97
N GLY A 243 7.09 19.98 -7.55
CA GLY A 243 5.74 20.37 -7.21
C GLY A 243 4.92 20.74 -8.43
N THR A 244 3.60 20.63 -8.29
CA THR A 244 2.62 20.84 -9.34
C THR A 244 1.46 21.71 -8.85
N SER A 245 0.58 22.10 -9.76
CA SER A 245 -0.63 22.87 -9.46
C SER A 245 -1.82 21.94 -9.24
N LEU A 246 -2.28 21.80 -8.00
CA LEU A 246 -3.39 20.92 -7.61
C LEU A 246 -4.61 21.71 -7.13
N ASN A 247 -5.77 21.10 -7.22
CA ASN A 247 -7.01 21.56 -6.58
C ASN A 247 -7.02 21.13 -5.11
N ASP A 248 -7.64 21.94 -4.25
CA ASP A 248 -7.88 21.61 -2.84
C ASP A 248 -9.16 20.79 -2.71
N GLN A 249 -9.02 19.47 -2.77
CA GLN A 249 -10.15 18.55 -2.73
C GLN A 249 -10.75 18.47 -1.33
N GLY A 250 -9.90 18.51 -0.28
CA GLY A 250 -10.35 18.51 1.11
C GLY A 250 -11.31 19.68 1.39
N ARG A 251 -10.96 20.89 0.95
CA ARG A 251 -11.84 22.07 1.04
C ARG A 251 -13.14 21.90 0.25
N SER A 252 -13.06 21.31 -0.95
CA SER A 252 -14.21 21.06 -1.82
C SER A 252 -15.22 20.12 -1.15
N ILE A 253 -14.75 19.08 -0.46
CA ILE A 253 -15.59 18.16 0.32
C ILE A 253 -16.21 18.87 1.53
N MET A 254 -15.48 19.79 2.18
CA MET A 254 -16.01 20.57 3.31
C MET A 254 -17.13 21.54 2.90
N MET A 255 -16.96 22.23 1.78
CA MET A 255 -17.93 23.23 1.31
C MET A 255 -19.14 22.61 0.57
N GLY A 256 -19.01 21.37 0.11
CA GLY A 256 -20.02 20.71 -0.72
C GLY A 256 -20.21 21.40 -2.08
N SER A 257 -21.14 20.88 -2.90
CA SER A 257 -21.44 21.40 -4.25
C SER A 257 -21.99 22.85 -4.31
N LYS A 258 -21.91 23.60 -3.20
CA LYS A 258 -22.43 24.98 -3.06
C LYS A 258 -21.45 26.06 -3.53
N SER A 259 -20.22 25.72 -3.92
CA SER A 259 -19.28 26.68 -4.51
C SER A 259 -19.14 26.45 -6.02
N SER A 260 -19.86 27.24 -6.80
CA SER A 260 -19.76 27.30 -8.28
C SER A 260 -18.54 28.10 -8.78
N LYS A 261 -17.63 28.50 -7.87
CA LYS A 261 -16.35 29.13 -8.22
C LYS A 261 -15.24 28.08 -8.13
N LYS A 262 -14.71 27.65 -9.28
CA LYS A 262 -13.45 26.88 -9.33
C LYS A 262 -12.36 27.74 -8.68
N GLU A 263 -11.94 27.37 -7.48
CA GLU A 263 -10.83 28.04 -6.80
C GLU A 263 -9.55 27.91 -7.63
N PRO A 264 -8.62 28.87 -7.50
CA PRO A 264 -7.34 28.78 -8.18
C PRO A 264 -6.57 27.56 -7.67
N LYS A 265 -5.95 26.84 -8.60
CA LYS A 265 -5.02 25.75 -8.27
C LYS A 265 -3.90 26.28 -7.39
N LYS A 266 -3.54 25.52 -6.36
CA LYS A 266 -2.40 25.82 -5.48
C LYS A 266 -1.17 25.07 -5.99
N VAL A 267 -0.06 25.78 -6.07
CA VAL A 267 1.23 25.18 -6.38
C VAL A 267 1.80 24.55 -5.12
N VAL A 268 1.96 23.24 -5.11
CA VAL A 268 2.33 22.45 -3.92
C VAL A 268 3.40 21.41 -4.28
N PRO A 269 4.33 21.10 -3.35
CA PRO A 269 5.32 20.04 -3.54
C PRO A 269 4.67 18.67 -3.33
N ILE A 270 4.90 17.76 -4.28
CA ILE A 270 4.29 16.42 -4.31
C ILE A 270 5.33 15.29 -4.22
N LEU A 271 6.60 15.61 -4.49
CA LEU A 271 7.68 14.65 -4.63
C LEU A 271 8.97 15.20 -4.06
N GLY A 272 9.72 14.33 -3.37
CA GLY A 272 11.02 14.66 -2.79
C GLY A 272 12.04 13.54 -2.96
N LEU A 273 13.28 13.88 -3.33
CA LEU A 273 14.43 12.99 -3.32
C LEU A 273 15.45 13.51 -2.31
N PHE A 274 15.76 12.70 -1.31
CA PHE A 274 16.69 12.99 -0.23
C PHE A 274 17.90 12.06 -0.32
N GLN A 275 19.09 12.63 -0.21
CA GLN A 275 20.35 11.90 -0.19
C GLN A 275 21.05 12.13 1.15
N THR A 276 21.40 11.05 1.85
CA THR A 276 22.23 11.17 3.05
C THR A 276 23.64 11.68 2.71
N ASN A 277 24.20 12.51 3.58
CA ASN A 277 25.60 12.94 3.50
C ASN A 277 26.41 12.14 4.51
N SER A 278 27.59 11.64 4.11
CA SER A 278 28.49 10.92 5.03
C SER A 278 29.00 11.77 6.21
N SER A 279 28.90 13.10 6.12
CA SER A 279 29.39 14.05 7.14
C SER A 279 28.38 14.41 8.23
N SER A 280 27.12 13.95 8.16
CA SER A 280 26.08 14.35 9.14
C SER A 280 26.07 13.52 10.43
N LEU A 281 26.95 12.52 10.55
CA LEU A 281 27.07 11.67 11.75
C LEU A 281 28.05 12.24 12.79
N GLU A 282 28.91 13.21 12.44
CA GLU A 282 29.96 13.70 13.35
C GLU A 282 29.57 14.94 14.16
N SER A 283 28.41 15.57 13.93
CA SER A 283 28.12 16.88 14.51
C SER A 283 27.21 16.89 15.74
N ASN A 284 26.90 15.76 16.38
CA ASN A 284 25.97 15.77 17.52
C ASN A 284 26.31 14.87 18.73
N ASP A 285 27.51 14.29 18.83
CA ASP A 285 27.95 13.65 20.07
C ASP A 285 29.41 14.00 20.41
N GLY A 286 29.62 14.58 21.60
CA GLY A 286 30.90 14.55 22.32
C GLY A 286 31.81 15.78 22.19
N ASN A 287 31.64 16.74 23.09
CA ASN A 287 32.74 17.62 23.52
C ASN A 287 33.87 16.78 24.17
N ASN A 288 35.12 17.21 23.89
CA ASN A 288 36.39 16.96 24.58
C ASN A 288 37.35 15.86 24.08
N MET A 289 38.51 16.38 23.64
CA MET A 289 39.88 15.89 23.87
C MET A 289 40.59 15.18 22.70
N GLY A 290 41.67 15.80 22.21
CA GLY A 290 42.78 15.08 21.59
C GLY A 290 43.37 15.73 20.33
N ASN A 291 44.55 16.33 20.47
CA ASN A 291 45.34 16.96 19.41
C ASN A 291 45.77 15.99 18.29
N THR A 292 46.11 16.62 17.16
CA THR A 292 47.37 16.52 16.38
C THR A 292 47.31 16.03 14.91
N LEU A 293 47.91 16.89 14.07
CA LEU A 293 48.72 16.66 12.86
C LEU A 293 48.04 16.65 11.49
N SER A 294 48.04 17.85 10.90
CA SER A 294 48.09 18.13 9.46
C SER A 294 49.37 17.56 8.82
N ILE A 295 49.20 16.78 7.75
CA ILE A 295 50.25 16.55 6.74
C ILE A 295 49.75 17.07 5.41
N ASP A 296 50.32 18.20 5.04
CA ASP A 296 50.20 18.86 3.75
C ASP A 296 51.18 18.19 2.78
N ASN A 297 50.71 17.80 1.60
CA ASN A 297 51.58 17.47 0.46
C ASN A 297 50.90 17.87 -0.85
N SER A 298 50.88 19.18 -1.05
CA SER A 298 50.77 19.78 -2.36
C SER A 298 52.02 19.52 -3.20
N LYS A 299 51.84 18.87 -4.37
CA LYS A 299 52.53 19.11 -5.66
C LYS A 299 52.48 17.85 -6.52
N PHE A 300 51.73 17.88 -7.62
CA PHE A 300 52.32 17.69 -8.95
C PHE A 300 51.37 18.20 -10.05
N LYS A 301 51.90 19.09 -10.88
CA LYS A 301 51.24 19.76 -12.01
C LYS A 301 51.35 18.91 -13.29
N SER A 302 50.28 18.93 -14.07
CA SER A 302 50.23 18.95 -15.55
C SER A 302 50.55 17.66 -16.33
N ARG A 303 49.61 17.17 -17.14
CA ARG A 303 49.48 17.44 -18.59
C ARG A 303 48.52 16.45 -19.26
N PHE A 304 47.70 17.00 -20.15
CA PHE A 304 47.00 16.41 -21.30
C PHE A 304 47.18 14.92 -21.61
N LEU A 305 46.05 14.22 -21.85
CA LEU A 305 45.70 13.57 -23.13
C LEU A 305 44.25 13.04 -23.03
N ARG A 306 43.34 13.55 -23.89
CA ARG A 306 42.02 12.94 -24.13
C ARG A 306 42.17 11.91 -25.26
N PRO A 307 41.77 10.64 -25.09
CA PRO A 307 41.43 9.78 -26.20
C PRO A 307 39.91 9.83 -26.46
N LYS A 308 39.54 10.01 -27.72
CA LYS A 308 38.17 9.83 -28.21
C LYS A 308 37.92 8.35 -28.51
N MET A 309 36.75 7.89 -28.04
CA MET A 309 35.96 6.72 -28.46
C MET A 309 36.50 5.31 -28.24
N SER A 310 35.74 4.48 -27.52
CA SER A 310 35.10 3.27 -28.08
C SER A 310 34.17 2.62 -27.06
N LYS A 311 32.98 2.21 -27.52
CA LYS A 311 32.08 1.30 -26.79
C LYS A 311 32.80 -0.05 -26.65
N ARG A 312 33.34 -0.35 -25.48
CA ARG A 312 33.51 -1.69 -24.89
C ARG A 312 34.35 -1.56 -23.62
N ASN A 313 33.71 -1.83 -22.49
CA ASN A 313 34.23 -2.32 -21.20
C ASN A 313 33.29 -1.85 -20.09
N LEU A 314 32.05 -2.36 -20.14
CA LEU A 314 31.06 -2.26 -19.06
C LEU A 314 31.34 -3.35 -18.01
N SER A 315 32.56 -3.39 -17.48
CA SER A 315 32.99 -4.42 -16.52
C SER A 315 34.22 -3.99 -15.72
N TYR A 316 34.22 -2.76 -15.18
CA TYR A 316 35.29 -2.29 -14.28
C TYR A 316 34.82 -1.37 -13.14
N PHE A 317 33.52 -1.35 -12.82
CA PHE A 317 32.99 -0.64 -11.65
C PHE A 317 32.52 -1.57 -10.52
N GLN A 318 32.88 -2.85 -10.56
CA GLN A 318 32.76 -3.72 -9.38
C GLN A 318 34.04 -3.59 -8.57
N ASN A 319 33.90 -3.23 -7.29
CA ASN A 319 34.94 -3.04 -6.27
C ASN A 319 35.59 -1.65 -6.17
N MET A 320 34.75 -0.63 -6.01
CA MET A 320 35.08 0.47 -5.12
C MET A 320 34.10 0.42 -3.95
N ASN A 321 34.61 0.22 -2.73
CA ASN A 321 33.88 0.41 -1.47
C ASN A 321 33.53 1.90 -1.35
N VAL A 322 32.55 2.36 -2.12
CA VAL A 322 31.88 3.61 -1.85
C VAL A 322 30.96 3.32 -0.66
N PRO A 323 31.09 4.03 0.48
CA PRO A 323 30.13 3.88 1.56
C PRO A 323 28.73 4.08 0.98
N HIS A 324 27.89 3.04 1.06
CA HIS A 324 26.55 3.10 0.49
C HIS A 324 25.78 4.17 1.25
N GLN A 325 25.55 5.32 0.61
CA GLN A 325 24.76 6.38 1.20
C GLN A 325 23.28 6.04 0.98
N GLY A 326 22.52 5.91 2.06
CA GLY A 326 21.08 5.69 1.97
C GLY A 326 20.37 6.89 1.36
N ARG A 327 19.21 6.62 0.77
CA ARG A 327 18.39 7.59 0.04
C ARG A 327 16.95 7.44 0.43
N ILE A 328 16.21 8.52 0.37
CA ILE A 328 14.76 8.49 0.58
C ILE A 328 14.09 9.16 -0.60
N ALA A 329 13.20 8.45 -1.27
CA ALA A 329 12.30 9.03 -2.27
C ALA A 329 10.88 8.99 -1.72
N ILE A 330 10.19 10.13 -1.80
CA ILE A 330 8.82 10.25 -1.32
C ILE A 330 7.90 10.80 -2.41
N TYR A 331 6.67 10.29 -2.44
CA TYR A 331 5.58 10.78 -3.25
C TYR A 331 4.28 10.69 -2.45
N GLY A 332 3.41 11.70 -2.58
CA GLY A 332 2.26 11.84 -1.68
C GLY A 332 0.98 11.15 -2.12
N ASP A 333 1.02 10.30 -3.15
CA ASP A 333 -0.16 9.61 -3.71
C ASP A 333 0.17 8.15 -4.08
N SER A 334 -0.48 7.19 -3.42
CA SER A 334 -0.32 5.74 -3.60
C SER A 334 -1.26 5.16 -4.65
N ASN A 335 -2.38 5.83 -4.97
CA ASN A 335 -3.46 5.32 -5.82
C ASN A 335 -2.97 4.82 -7.19
N CYS A 336 -1.96 5.48 -7.72
CA CYS A 336 -1.43 5.16 -9.04
C CYS A 336 -0.67 3.82 -9.09
N LEU A 337 -0.35 3.25 -7.92
CA LEU A 337 0.27 1.93 -7.77
C LEU A 337 -0.75 0.79 -7.64
N ASP A 338 -1.98 1.09 -7.20
CA ASP A 338 -3.06 0.13 -7.04
C ASP A 338 -3.59 -0.35 -8.40
N SER A 339 -4.03 -1.60 -8.43
CA SER A 339 -4.73 -2.27 -9.54
C SER A 339 -6.20 -1.86 -9.69
N THR A 340 -6.83 -1.22 -8.68
CA THR A 340 -8.26 -0.82 -8.75
C THR A 340 -8.50 0.42 -9.61
N HIS A 341 -7.53 1.33 -9.69
CA HIS A 341 -7.68 2.61 -10.37
C HIS A 341 -7.30 2.52 -11.86
N ILE A 342 -8.03 3.30 -12.69
CA ILE A 342 -8.01 3.20 -14.15
C ILE A 342 -6.75 3.84 -14.77
N GLU A 343 -6.08 4.78 -14.07
CA GLU A 343 -4.94 5.54 -14.60
C GLU A 343 -3.59 5.01 -14.08
N LYS A 344 -3.09 3.92 -14.68
CA LYS A 344 -1.83 3.22 -14.32
C LYS A 344 -0.54 3.92 -14.80
N ALA A 345 -0.53 5.25 -14.81
CA ALA A 345 0.50 6.03 -15.48
C ALA A 345 1.77 6.29 -14.63
N CYS A 346 1.92 5.71 -13.43
CA CYS A 346 3.01 6.08 -12.52
C CYS A 346 4.09 5.02 -12.29
N TYR A 347 4.00 3.83 -12.89
CA TYR A 347 5.06 2.82 -12.72
C TYR A 347 6.44 3.31 -13.19
N TRP A 348 6.50 4.19 -14.19
CA TRP A 348 7.76 4.83 -14.60
C TRP A 348 8.37 5.66 -13.45
N LEU A 349 7.55 6.29 -12.61
CA LEU A 349 7.98 7.08 -11.48
C LEU A 349 8.54 6.17 -10.39
N LEU A 350 7.87 5.05 -10.12
CA LEU A 350 8.39 4.01 -9.23
C LEU A 350 9.76 3.49 -9.70
N ILE A 351 9.92 3.20 -11.00
CA ILE A 351 11.23 2.79 -11.55
C ILE A 351 12.27 3.90 -11.40
N THR A 352 11.88 5.17 -11.61
CA THR A 352 12.78 6.31 -11.41
C THR A 352 13.23 6.43 -9.95
N PHE A 353 12.33 6.18 -9.00
CA PHE A 353 12.66 6.14 -7.57
C PHE A 353 13.56 4.98 -7.21
N LEU A 354 13.30 3.79 -7.74
CA LEU A 354 14.14 2.61 -7.52
C LEU A 354 15.54 2.80 -8.13
N ASP A 355 15.65 3.43 -9.29
CA ASP A 355 16.93 3.73 -9.92
C ASP A 355 17.73 4.78 -9.11
N PHE A 356 17.05 5.80 -8.57
CA PHE A 356 17.65 6.71 -7.61
C PHE A 356 18.11 5.98 -6.34
N ALA A 357 17.22 5.21 -5.73
CA ALA A 357 17.43 4.47 -4.49
C ALA A 357 18.62 3.49 -4.62
N MET A 358 18.61 2.65 -5.65
CA MET A 358 19.58 1.55 -5.78
C MET A 358 20.87 1.96 -6.51
N ASN A 359 20.78 2.81 -7.55
CA ASN A 359 21.91 3.10 -8.44
C ASN A 359 22.50 4.51 -8.29
N SER A 360 21.95 5.34 -7.40
CA SER A 360 22.39 6.74 -7.19
C SER A 360 22.09 7.65 -8.38
N HIS A 361 21.26 7.17 -9.31
CA HIS A 361 20.99 7.87 -10.54
C HIS A 361 19.78 8.79 -10.36
N LYS A 362 20.03 10.10 -10.40
CA LYS A 362 18.96 11.10 -10.40
C LYS A 362 18.52 11.36 -11.83
N SER A 363 17.25 11.10 -12.14
CA SER A 363 16.69 11.44 -13.45
C SER A 363 16.90 12.93 -13.77
N SER A 364 17.41 13.21 -14.97
CA SER A 364 17.59 14.58 -15.47
C SER A 364 16.28 15.35 -15.51
N LEU A 365 15.16 14.66 -15.75
CA LEU A 365 13.82 15.23 -15.71
C LEU A 365 13.52 15.82 -14.32
N LEU A 366 13.70 15.03 -13.26
CA LEU A 366 13.41 15.48 -11.89
C LEU A 366 14.37 16.58 -11.44
N GLN A 367 15.63 16.51 -11.84
CA GLN A 367 16.61 17.56 -11.58
C GLN A 367 16.21 18.89 -12.25
N ASN A 368 15.75 18.86 -13.50
CA ASN A 368 15.29 20.05 -14.22
C ASN A 368 14.01 20.65 -13.63
N LEU A 369 13.18 19.81 -13.00
CA LEU A 369 11.95 20.22 -12.32
C LEU A 369 12.17 20.60 -10.85
N ASN A 370 13.42 20.63 -10.38
CA ASN A 370 13.73 20.94 -8.99
C ASN A 370 13.33 22.38 -8.63
N ARG A 371 12.44 22.52 -7.66
CA ARG A 371 11.89 23.79 -7.15
C ARG A 371 12.10 23.93 -5.64
N ILE A 372 13.07 23.23 -5.08
CA ILE A 372 13.37 23.21 -3.64
C ILE A 372 13.54 24.62 -3.04
N SER A 373 14.19 25.55 -3.77
CA SER A 373 14.39 26.93 -3.33
C SER A 373 13.12 27.76 -3.26
N GLU A 374 12.11 27.40 -4.05
CA GLU A 374 10.78 28.03 -4.02
C GLU A 374 10.00 27.55 -2.81
N PHE A 375 9.93 26.22 -2.62
CA PHE A 375 9.16 25.60 -1.54
C PHE A 375 9.73 25.88 -0.14
N LYS A 376 11.05 26.11 -0.02
CA LYS A 376 11.67 26.55 1.23
C LYS A 376 11.13 27.90 1.75
N LYS A 377 10.66 28.77 0.86
CA LYS A 377 10.17 30.11 1.23
C LYS A 377 8.71 30.10 1.68
N ILE A 378 8.00 28.99 1.47
CA ILE A 378 6.61 28.87 1.87
C ILE A 378 6.57 28.73 3.39
N LYS A 379 5.63 29.46 4.02
CA LYS A 379 5.43 29.42 5.46
C LYS A 379 5.11 27.98 5.89
N GLU A 380 5.85 27.45 6.86
CA GLU A 380 5.59 26.14 7.43
C GLU A 380 4.15 26.07 7.95
N THR A 381 3.37 25.14 7.42
CA THR A 381 2.06 24.79 7.93
C THR A 381 2.22 23.86 9.13
N PRO A 382 1.30 23.92 10.11
CA PRO A 382 1.32 22.96 11.22
C PRO A 382 1.21 21.54 10.69
N LEU A 383 1.91 20.60 11.33
CA LEU A 383 1.81 19.19 10.98
C LEU A 383 0.42 18.63 11.36
N PRO A 384 -0.10 17.66 10.59
CA PRO A 384 -1.35 17.01 10.92
C PRO A 384 -1.28 16.36 12.30
N LEU A 385 -2.35 16.53 13.08
CA LEU A 385 -2.50 15.93 14.40
C LEU A 385 -3.28 14.63 14.29
N ARG A 386 -2.91 13.64 15.11
CA ARG A 386 -3.67 12.41 15.31
C ARG A 386 -5.09 12.72 15.79
N ILE A 387 -6.07 11.92 15.38
CA ILE A 387 -7.42 11.99 15.96
C ILE A 387 -7.34 11.43 17.38
N SER A 388 -7.65 12.25 18.37
CA SER A 388 -7.86 11.78 19.74
C SER A 388 -9.10 10.89 19.78
N SER A 389 -8.93 9.57 19.88
CA SER A 389 -10.04 8.65 20.08
C SER A 389 -10.59 8.83 21.50
N ASN A 390 -11.66 9.59 21.67
CA ASN A 390 -12.48 9.57 22.90
C ASN A 390 -13.30 8.27 23.04
N ASN A 391 -13.22 7.38 22.04
CA ASN A 391 -13.75 6.03 22.12
C ASN A 391 -12.60 5.08 22.44
N SER A 392 -12.36 4.89 23.72
CA SER A 392 -11.87 3.61 24.25
C SER A 392 -12.92 2.53 23.96
N LYS A 393 -13.18 2.22 22.69
CA LYS A 393 -13.71 0.91 22.32
C LYS A 393 -12.61 -0.04 22.74
N ALA A 394 -12.91 -0.81 23.77
CA ALA A 394 -12.02 -1.80 24.34
C ALA A 394 -11.22 -2.45 23.21
N VAL A 395 -9.91 -2.21 23.24
CA VAL A 395 -9.00 -3.15 22.59
C VAL A 395 -9.37 -4.50 23.20
N PRO A 396 -9.60 -5.56 22.39
CA PRO A 396 -9.75 -6.90 22.93
C PRO A 396 -8.62 -7.17 23.95
N PRO A 397 -8.81 -8.04 24.96
CA PRO A 397 -7.88 -8.21 26.08
C PRO A 397 -6.48 -8.74 25.73
N ASP A 398 -6.05 -8.59 24.48
CA ASP A 398 -4.77 -8.99 23.89
C ASP A 398 -3.66 -7.92 24.04
N VAL A 399 -3.92 -6.80 24.71
CA VAL A 399 -2.94 -5.68 24.83
C VAL A 399 -1.71 -6.07 25.66
N THR A 400 -1.81 -7.07 26.53
CA THR A 400 -0.65 -7.59 27.28
C THR A 400 0.18 -8.59 26.48
N GLU A 401 -0.40 -9.27 25.48
CA GLU A 401 0.31 -10.20 24.57
C GLU A 401 0.90 -9.47 23.34
N ILE A 402 0.31 -8.35 22.92
CA ILE A 402 0.82 -7.56 21.80
C ILE A 402 2.16 -6.89 22.17
N ASN A 403 2.30 -6.39 23.40
CA ASN A 403 3.56 -5.79 23.86
C ASN A 403 4.71 -6.80 24.00
N SER A 404 4.43 -8.09 24.21
CA SER A 404 5.47 -9.13 24.24
C SER A 404 5.87 -9.62 22.84
N ARG A 405 4.97 -9.54 21.85
CA ARG A 405 5.28 -9.85 20.44
C ARG A 405 5.92 -8.69 19.65
N LEU A 406 5.86 -7.48 20.18
CA LEU A 406 6.39 -6.26 19.54
C LEU A 406 7.93 -6.16 19.52
N THR A 407 8.62 -7.04 20.24
CA THR A 407 10.09 -7.09 20.32
C THR A 407 10.68 -8.40 19.83
N HIS A 408 9.83 -9.36 19.43
CA HIS A 408 10.27 -10.70 19.04
C HIS A 408 10.02 -10.87 17.55
N CYS A 409 11.10 -11.13 16.82
CA CYS A 409 11.03 -11.60 15.45
C CYS A 409 10.38 -12.98 15.45
N GLU A 410 9.47 -13.19 14.52
CA GLU A 410 8.81 -14.46 14.24
C GLU A 410 9.88 -15.50 13.89
N GLU A 411 10.23 -16.33 14.87
CA GLU A 411 11.05 -17.51 14.61
C GLU A 411 10.19 -18.51 13.82
N LEU A 412 10.55 -18.68 12.54
CA LEU A 412 9.96 -19.74 11.73
C LEU A 412 10.46 -21.08 12.24
N ASP A 413 9.56 -21.83 12.88
CA ASP A 413 9.77 -23.24 13.16
C ASP A 413 9.87 -23.99 11.82
N TRP A 414 11.10 -24.31 11.43
CA TRP A 414 11.34 -25.15 10.27
C TRP A 414 10.78 -26.54 10.55
N ILE A 415 9.62 -26.82 9.98
CA ILE A 415 9.04 -28.15 10.03
C ILE A 415 10.00 -29.08 9.31
N ALA A 416 10.59 -30.03 10.03
CA ALA A 416 11.38 -31.09 9.42
C ALA A 416 10.50 -31.80 8.39
N ALA A 417 11.02 -32.03 7.18
CA ALA A 417 10.33 -32.83 6.19
C ALA A 417 9.92 -34.14 6.86
N THR A 418 8.60 -34.37 6.99
CA THR A 418 8.08 -35.62 7.52
C THR A 418 8.54 -36.73 6.59
N SER A 419 9.60 -37.43 6.98
CA SER A 419 9.88 -38.73 6.39
C SER A 419 8.76 -39.62 6.90
N ASN A 420 7.69 -39.78 6.12
CA ASN A 420 6.68 -40.80 6.37
C ASN A 420 7.40 -42.15 6.33
N LYS A 421 7.88 -42.59 7.50
CA LYS A 421 8.32 -43.96 7.79
C LYS A 421 7.35 -44.68 8.71
N ASP A 422 6.22 -44.07 9.06
CA ASP A 422 5.10 -44.77 9.67
C ASP A 422 3.99 -44.92 8.63
N ASN A 423 4.10 -46.03 7.90
CA ASN A 423 3.03 -46.59 7.11
C ASN A 423 1.84 -46.91 8.04
N HIS A 424 0.86 -46.03 8.11
CA HIS A 424 -0.51 -46.54 8.05
C HIS A 424 -0.81 -46.82 6.58
N HIS A 425 -0.68 -48.09 6.20
CA HIS A 425 -1.22 -48.61 4.94
C HIS A 425 -2.71 -48.27 4.88
N LEU A 426 -3.05 -47.21 4.17
CA LEU A 426 -4.30 -47.10 3.44
C LEU A 426 -3.89 -47.07 1.98
N GLU A 427 -4.13 -48.19 1.29
CA GLU A 427 -3.88 -48.32 -0.14
C GLU A 427 -4.56 -47.16 -0.87
N ALA A 428 -3.76 -46.26 -1.42
CA ALA A 428 -4.23 -45.33 -2.42
C ALA A 428 -4.63 -46.14 -3.66
N PRO A 429 -5.86 -46.01 -4.18
CA PRO A 429 -6.15 -46.56 -5.49
C PRO A 429 -5.27 -45.82 -6.50
N ILE A 430 -4.40 -46.58 -7.17
CA ILE A 430 -3.69 -46.13 -8.36
C ILE A 430 -4.78 -45.92 -9.42
N VAL A 431 -5.33 -44.72 -9.50
CA VAL A 431 -6.07 -44.29 -10.67
C VAL A 431 -5.01 -43.87 -11.69
N GLU A 432 -4.69 -44.81 -12.57
CA GLU A 432 -3.99 -44.53 -13.81
C GLU A 432 -4.91 -43.59 -14.61
N TRP A 433 -4.47 -42.34 -14.83
CA TRP A 433 -5.23 -41.34 -15.60
C TRP A 433 -5.19 -41.73 -17.08
N VAL A 434 -5.99 -42.71 -17.46
CA VAL A 434 -6.39 -42.95 -18.85
C VAL A 434 -7.62 -42.08 -19.08
N THR A 435 -7.42 -40.97 -19.78
CA THR A 435 -8.51 -40.08 -20.22
C THR A 435 -9.46 -40.87 -21.10
N SER A 436 -10.61 -41.24 -20.52
CA SER A 436 -11.73 -41.87 -21.20
C SER A 436 -12.73 -40.77 -21.55
N ASP A 437 -13.20 -40.72 -22.80
CA ASP A 437 -14.15 -39.74 -23.35
C ASP A 437 -15.46 -39.58 -22.53
N ARG A 438 -15.72 -40.47 -21.56
CA ARG A 438 -16.85 -40.37 -20.63
C ARG A 438 -16.64 -39.34 -19.49
N GLU A 439 -15.41 -39.01 -19.11
CA GLU A 439 -15.14 -38.02 -18.04
C GLU A 439 -15.25 -36.57 -18.53
N GLU A 440 -15.05 -36.30 -19.82
CA GLU A 440 -15.28 -34.98 -20.41
C GLU A 440 -16.76 -34.58 -20.32
N GLN A 441 -17.66 -35.55 -20.55
CA GLN A 441 -19.11 -35.39 -20.43
C GLN A 441 -19.56 -35.15 -18.97
N GLN A 442 -18.87 -35.75 -18.00
CA GLN A 442 -19.20 -35.63 -16.58
C GLN A 442 -18.65 -34.33 -15.96
N ASN A 443 -17.48 -33.88 -16.42
CA ASN A 443 -16.91 -32.59 -16.06
C ASN A 443 -17.69 -31.43 -16.69
N ASP A 444 -18.20 -31.58 -17.91
CA ASP A 444 -19.12 -30.61 -18.52
C ASP A 444 -20.46 -30.56 -17.78
N LEU A 445 -20.95 -31.68 -17.26
CA LEU A 445 -22.17 -31.71 -16.43
C LEU A 445 -21.97 -31.00 -15.08
N ILE A 446 -20.83 -31.22 -14.42
CA ILE A 446 -20.49 -30.54 -13.16
C ILE A 446 -20.31 -29.04 -13.39
N LYS A 447 -19.65 -28.66 -14.48
CA LYS A 447 -19.49 -27.26 -14.89
C LYS A 447 -20.82 -26.59 -15.20
N GLN A 448 -21.72 -27.29 -15.92
CA GLN A 448 -23.09 -26.79 -16.16
C GLN A 448 -23.91 -26.66 -14.88
N ILE A 449 -23.76 -27.56 -13.90
CA ILE A 449 -24.44 -27.47 -12.60
C ILE A 449 -23.89 -26.28 -11.80
N LEU A 450 -22.57 -26.07 -11.77
CA LEU A 450 -21.94 -24.93 -11.11
C LEU A 450 -22.32 -23.60 -11.77
N ASP A 451 -22.28 -23.53 -13.10
CA ASP A 451 -22.67 -22.35 -13.86
C ASP A 451 -24.18 -22.06 -13.68
N ALA A 452 -25.03 -23.10 -13.63
CA ALA A 452 -26.46 -22.95 -13.35
C ALA A 452 -26.73 -22.44 -11.93
N GLU A 453 -26.00 -22.93 -10.92
CA GLU A 453 -26.17 -22.46 -9.53
C GLU A 453 -25.60 -21.05 -9.32
N ILE A 454 -24.51 -20.68 -10.04
CA ILE A 454 -23.97 -19.31 -10.07
C ILE A 454 -24.96 -18.35 -10.74
N ILE A 455 -25.56 -18.75 -11.87
CA ILE A 455 -26.60 -17.96 -12.56
C ILE A 455 -27.83 -17.80 -11.65
N LYS A 456 -28.23 -18.85 -10.94
CA LYS A 456 -29.36 -18.80 -10.00
C LYS A 456 -29.08 -17.89 -8.81
N CYS A 457 -27.87 -17.93 -8.23
CA CYS A 457 -27.45 -16.97 -7.21
C CYS A 457 -27.39 -15.52 -7.74
N SER A 458 -27.02 -15.32 -9.01
CA SER A 458 -27.02 -13.98 -9.63
C SER A 458 -28.44 -13.46 -9.93
N GLN A 459 -29.36 -14.34 -10.33
CA GLN A 459 -30.77 -14.01 -10.56
C GLN A 459 -31.52 -13.76 -9.26
N ASP A 460 -31.19 -14.49 -8.17
CA ASP A 460 -31.75 -14.21 -6.84
C ASP A 460 -31.28 -12.84 -6.31
N ALA A 461 -30.04 -12.44 -6.61
CA ALA A 461 -29.53 -11.10 -6.30
C ALA A 461 -30.20 -10.00 -7.15
N GLU A 462 -30.41 -10.21 -8.45
CA GLU A 462 -31.15 -9.27 -9.31
C GLU A 462 -32.65 -9.20 -8.98
N TYR A 463 -33.28 -10.31 -8.58
CA TYR A 463 -34.68 -10.36 -8.14
C TYR A 463 -34.89 -9.65 -6.79
N LEU A 464 -33.91 -9.73 -5.88
CA LEU A 464 -33.92 -8.97 -4.62
C LEU A 464 -33.75 -7.46 -4.87
N ILE A 465 -32.92 -7.05 -5.83
CA ILE A 465 -32.72 -5.64 -6.20
C ILE A 465 -33.93 -5.09 -6.98
N GLY A 466 -34.51 -5.88 -7.89
CA GLY A 466 -35.69 -5.52 -8.67
C GLY A 466 -36.97 -5.45 -7.83
N SER A 467 -37.19 -6.39 -6.91
CA SER A 467 -38.38 -6.38 -6.05
C SER A 467 -38.39 -5.20 -5.06
N GLN A 468 -37.21 -4.71 -4.63
CA GLN A 468 -37.11 -3.53 -3.77
C GLN A 468 -37.39 -2.22 -4.53
N ALA A 469 -37.07 -2.14 -5.82
CA ALA A 469 -37.40 -1.02 -6.69
C ALA A 469 -38.89 -0.97 -7.07
N ASP A 470 -39.50 -2.11 -7.41
CA ASP A 470 -40.93 -2.19 -7.77
C ASP A 470 -41.86 -1.94 -6.57
N PHE A 471 -41.46 -2.38 -5.36
CA PHE A 471 -42.20 -2.09 -4.12
C PHE A 471 -42.12 -0.59 -3.75
N SER A 472 -41.01 0.08 -4.05
CA SER A 472 -40.81 1.52 -3.85
C SER A 472 -41.65 2.38 -4.81
N LEU A 473 -41.78 1.95 -6.07
CA LEU A 473 -42.55 2.68 -7.08
C LEU A 473 -44.07 2.57 -6.84
N GLY A 474 -44.56 1.36 -6.51
CA GLY A 474 -45.97 1.13 -6.20
C GLY A 474 -46.44 1.89 -4.96
N THR A 475 -45.63 1.90 -3.90
CA THR A 475 -45.94 2.65 -2.66
C THR A 475 -45.90 4.16 -2.88
N SER A 476 -44.96 4.66 -3.69
CA SER A 476 -44.89 6.09 -4.05
C SER A 476 -46.07 6.54 -4.92
N MET A 477 -46.51 5.72 -5.89
CA MET A 477 -47.68 6.02 -6.71
C MET A 477 -48.98 5.99 -5.91
N MET A 478 -49.16 5.00 -5.04
CA MET A 478 -50.31 4.94 -4.13
C MET A 478 -50.36 6.16 -3.19
N PHE A 479 -49.20 6.62 -2.70
CA PHE A 479 -49.12 7.84 -1.91
C PHE A 479 -49.52 9.08 -2.72
N ILE A 480 -49.02 9.25 -3.95
CA ILE A 480 -49.36 10.37 -4.83
C ILE A 480 -50.86 10.37 -5.20
N PHE A 481 -51.45 9.21 -5.50
CA PHE A 481 -52.89 9.10 -5.77
C PHE A 481 -53.72 9.41 -4.53
N SER A 482 -53.30 8.94 -3.35
CA SER A 482 -53.99 9.26 -2.09
C SER A 482 -53.96 10.76 -1.77
N LEU A 483 -52.79 11.41 -1.98
CA LEU A 483 -52.62 12.84 -1.74
C LEU A 483 -53.47 13.66 -2.73
N SER A 484 -53.50 13.25 -4.00
CA SER A 484 -54.31 13.89 -5.04
C SER A 484 -55.80 13.77 -4.75
N LEU A 485 -56.26 12.60 -4.27
CA LEU A 485 -57.66 12.38 -3.88
C LEU A 485 -58.04 13.26 -2.68
N ILE A 486 -57.16 13.38 -1.68
CA ILE A 486 -57.37 14.24 -0.51
C ILE A 486 -57.48 15.71 -0.94
N VAL A 487 -56.62 16.17 -1.86
CA VAL A 487 -56.67 17.54 -2.38
C VAL A 487 -57.97 17.79 -3.16
N ILE A 488 -58.43 16.83 -3.96
CA ILE A 488 -59.71 16.93 -4.69
C ILE A 488 -60.90 16.96 -3.71
N VAL A 489 -60.90 16.11 -2.69
CA VAL A 489 -61.96 16.11 -1.66
C VAL A 489 -61.98 17.41 -0.88
N LEU A 490 -60.82 17.94 -0.49
CA LEU A 490 -60.70 19.25 0.17
C LEU A 490 -61.18 20.37 -0.74
N PHE A 491 -60.87 20.32 -2.04
CA PHE A 491 -61.35 21.28 -3.02
C PHE A 491 -62.88 21.23 -3.20
N ILE A 492 -63.46 20.03 -3.30
CA ILE A 492 -64.93 19.84 -3.38
C ILE A 492 -65.61 20.33 -2.09
N LEU A 493 -65.04 20.03 -0.93
CA LEU A 493 -65.54 20.53 0.35
C LEU A 493 -65.45 22.06 0.43
N PHE A 494 -64.37 22.66 -0.08
CA PHE A 494 -64.19 24.10 -0.14
C PHE A 494 -65.19 24.79 -1.10
N VAL A 495 -65.45 24.18 -2.26
CA VAL A 495 -66.45 24.66 -3.23
C VAL A 495 -67.87 24.50 -2.69
N LYS A 496 -68.20 23.36 -2.05
CA LYS A 496 -69.52 23.15 -1.41
C LYS A 496 -69.76 24.09 -0.23
N ARG A 497 -68.72 24.41 0.56
CA ARG A 497 -68.83 25.36 1.68
C ARG A 497 -68.98 26.81 1.21
N ARG A 498 -68.69 27.11 -0.07
CA ARG A 498 -68.98 28.40 -0.71
C ARG A 498 -70.43 28.54 -1.21
N PHE A 499 -71.22 27.46 -1.18
CA PHE A 499 -72.64 27.45 -1.61
C PHE A 499 -73.63 27.26 -0.44
N ILE A 500 -73.16 27.38 0.81
CA ILE A 500 -74.03 27.55 1.98
C ILE A 500 -73.68 28.91 2.58
N LEU A 501 -74.29 29.94 2.00
CA LEU A 501 -74.50 31.27 2.57
C LEU A 501 -75.99 31.57 2.42
#